data_AF-A0A142D5T9-F1
#
_entry.id   AF-A0A142D5T9-F1
#
_cell.length_a   1.000
_cell.length_b   1.000
_cell.length_c   1.000
_cell.angle_alpha   90.00
_cell.angle_beta   90.00
_cell.angle_gamma   90.00
#
_symmetry.space_group_name_H-M   'P 1'
#
loop_
_entity.id
_entity.type
_entity.pdbx_description
1 polymer ?
#
loop_
_entity_poly.entity_id
_entity_poly.type
_entity_poly.pdbx_seq_one_letter_code
_entity_poly.pdbx_strand_id
1 'polypeptide(L)'
;MQPIDKAAVQEALNRFANRDVYIHLETTNGAYASHHNDGFYSVGAYIRNACIRFTRGKITGPGPYRVGLKLDLGWVYAEGLTHWEWTEKGQLLLAGHDDQGKLAVALELSNEPFV
;
A
#
# COMPACT_ATOMS: atom_id res chain seq x y z
N MET A 1 2.43 9.41 9.39
CA MET A 1 3.03 9.24 8.05
C MET A 1 3.59 10.55 7.52
N GLN A 2 4.61 10.45 6.65
CA GLN A 2 5.33 11.58 6.03
C GLN A 2 5.33 11.41 4.50
N PRO A 3 5.62 12.45 3.70
CA PRO A 3 5.74 12.33 2.25
C PRO A 3 6.76 11.24 1.85
N ILE A 4 6.47 10.51 0.76
CA ILE A 4 7.35 9.45 0.27
C ILE A 4 8.75 9.98 -0.04
N ASP A 5 9.72 9.43 0.69
CA ASP A 5 11.12 9.37 0.25
C ASP A 5 11.29 8.08 -0.56
N LYS A 6 11.44 8.23 -1.88
CA LYS A 6 11.52 7.11 -2.80
C LYS A 6 12.71 6.19 -2.51
N ALA A 7 13.85 6.74 -2.07
CA ALA A 7 15.03 5.94 -1.78
C ALA A 7 14.84 5.13 -0.49
N ALA A 8 14.34 5.77 0.56
CA ALA A 8 14.07 5.11 1.84
C ALA A 8 12.98 4.03 1.72
N VAL A 9 11.90 4.31 0.98
CA VAL A 9 10.85 3.31 0.69
C VAL A 9 11.41 2.14 -0.13
N GLN A 10 12.26 2.41 -1.13
CA GLN A 10 12.89 1.33 -1.90
C GLN A 10 13.77 0.44 -1.01
N GLU A 11 14.52 1.02 -0.08
CA GLU A 11 15.32 0.27 0.88
C GLU A 11 14.44 -0.58 1.81
N ALA A 12 13.36 -0.01 2.34
CA ALA A 12 12.39 -0.71 3.16
C ALA A 12 11.76 -1.91 2.42
N LEU A 13 11.37 -1.75 1.16
CA LEU A 13 10.87 -2.83 0.31
C LEU A 13 11.91 -3.96 0.14
N ASN A 14 13.19 -3.62 -0.01
CA ASN A 14 14.25 -4.61 -0.16
C ASN A 14 14.42 -5.47 1.10
N ARG A 15 14.15 -4.92 2.29
CA ARG A 15 14.25 -5.65 3.58
C ARG A 15 13.24 -6.81 3.69
N PHE A 16 12.10 -6.72 2.99
CA PHE A 16 11.04 -7.73 2.98
C PHE A 16 11.14 -8.73 1.82
N ALA A 17 12.05 -8.55 0.88
CA ALA A 17 12.16 -9.47 -0.26
C ALA A 17 12.63 -10.87 0.18
N ASN A 18 12.20 -11.89 -0.57
CA ASN A 18 12.62 -13.29 -0.44
C ASN A 18 12.34 -13.92 0.94
N ARG A 19 11.29 -13.47 1.62
CA ARG A 19 10.75 -14.06 2.85
C ARG A 19 9.24 -13.92 2.89
N ASP A 20 8.62 -14.64 3.81
CA ASP A 20 7.19 -14.56 4.05
C ASP A 20 6.89 -13.23 4.73
N VAL A 21 5.89 -12.52 4.22
CA VAL A 21 5.47 -11.20 4.69
C VAL A 21 3.96 -11.09 4.64
N TYR A 22 3.38 -10.47 5.66
CA TYR A 22 1.96 -10.17 5.71
C TYR A 22 1.72 -8.82 5.05
N ILE A 23 0.72 -8.77 4.17
CA ILE A 23 0.29 -7.51 3.55
C ILE A 23 -1.11 -7.10 3.99
N HIS A 24 -1.29 -5.79 4.05
CA HIS A 24 -2.59 -5.13 3.94
C HIS A 24 -2.62 -4.38 2.61
N LEU A 25 -3.62 -4.63 1.79
CA LEU A 25 -3.90 -3.88 0.57
C LEU A 25 -5.35 -3.46 0.60
N GLU A 26 -5.58 -2.16 0.55
CA GLU A 26 -6.91 -1.58 0.54
C GLU A 26 -6.98 -0.47 -0.50
N THR A 27 -8.08 -0.43 -1.25
CA THR A 27 -8.44 0.74 -2.05
C THR A 27 -9.83 1.17 -1.68
N THR A 28 -9.96 2.45 -1.37
CA THR A 28 -11.23 3.08 -1.05
C THR A 28 -11.51 4.12 -2.12
N ASN A 29 -12.72 4.12 -2.67
CA ASN A 29 -13.25 5.36 -3.21
C ASN A 29 -13.39 6.28 -1.99
N GLY A 30 -12.52 7.29 -1.86
CA GLY A 30 -12.38 8.14 -0.67
C GLY A 30 -13.73 8.43 -0.03
N ALA A 31 -13.78 8.43 1.31
CA ALA A 31 -14.91 8.18 2.22
C ALA A 31 -16.33 8.78 1.94
N TYR A 32 -16.57 9.46 0.81
CA TYR A 32 -17.80 10.13 0.43
C TYR A 32 -18.19 10.04 -1.05
N ALA A 33 -17.97 8.88 -1.68
CA ALA A 33 -18.80 8.50 -2.84
C ALA A 33 -20.32 8.49 -2.50
N SER A 34 -20.68 8.55 -1.21
CA SER A 34 -22.03 8.42 -0.65
C SER A 34 -22.79 9.73 -0.39
N HIS A 35 -22.20 10.93 -0.50
CA HIS A 35 -22.92 12.16 -0.07
C HIS A 35 -23.79 12.85 -1.12
N HIS A 36 -23.85 12.36 -2.37
CA HIS A 36 -24.67 13.00 -3.42
C HIS A 36 -25.38 12.06 -4.40
N ASN A 37 -25.38 10.74 -4.19
CA ASN A 37 -26.15 9.84 -5.05
C ASN A 37 -26.38 8.46 -4.40
N ASP A 38 -27.64 8.13 -4.08
CA ASP A 38 -28.07 6.82 -3.56
C ASP A 38 -27.80 5.63 -4.52
N GLY A 39 -27.26 5.90 -5.71
CA GLY A 39 -26.84 4.90 -6.71
C GLY A 39 -25.34 4.63 -6.78
N PHE A 40 -24.51 5.19 -5.88
CA PHE A 40 -23.05 5.05 -5.98
C PHE A 40 -22.55 3.75 -5.34
N TYR A 41 -22.06 2.82 -6.16
CA TYR A 41 -21.43 1.58 -5.69
C TYR A 41 -20.08 1.89 -5.04
N SER A 42 -19.88 1.48 -3.80
CA SER A 42 -18.55 1.50 -3.17
C SER A 42 -17.67 0.42 -3.84
N VAL A 43 -16.93 0.82 -4.87
CA VAL A 43 -15.91 -0.05 -5.47
C VAL A 43 -14.66 0.05 -4.60
N GLY A 44 -14.21 -1.08 -4.09
CA GLY A 44 -13.02 -1.19 -3.29
C GLY A 44 -12.50 -2.62 -3.32
N ALA A 45 -11.24 -2.77 -2.95
CA ALA A 45 -10.60 -4.05 -2.74
C ALA A 45 -10.03 -4.02 -1.32
N TYR A 46 -10.12 -5.15 -0.62
CA TYR A 46 -9.62 -5.28 0.73
C TYR A 46 -8.97 -6.64 0.91
N ILE A 47 -7.71 -6.63 1.30
CA ILE A 47 -6.94 -7.82 1.65
C ILE A 47 -6.18 -7.48 2.92
N ARG A 48 -6.41 -8.23 4.01
CA ARG A 48 -5.67 -8.09 5.26
C ARG A 48 -5.05 -9.42 5.65
N ASN A 49 -3.81 -9.37 6.13
CA ASN A 49 -3.04 -10.53 6.60
C ASN A 49 -2.86 -11.62 5.53
N ALA A 50 -2.87 -11.25 4.24
CA ALA A 50 -2.42 -12.17 3.21
C ALA A 50 -0.91 -12.40 3.38
N CYS A 51 -0.52 -13.64 3.65
CA CYS A 51 0.88 -14.05 3.66
C CYS A 51 1.35 -14.27 2.23
N ILE A 52 2.33 -13.50 1.79
CA ILE A 52 2.92 -13.60 0.45
C ILE A 52 4.44 -13.72 0.57
N ARG A 53 5.07 -14.13 -0.54
CA ARG A 53 6.51 -14.05 -0.73
C ARG A 53 6.78 -13.38 -2.06
N PHE A 54 7.56 -12.29 -2.05
CA PHE A 54 7.92 -11.57 -3.25
C PHE A 54 9.43 -11.55 -3.45
N THR A 55 9.87 -11.65 -4.70
CA THR A 55 11.30 -11.67 -5.07
C THR A 55 11.86 -10.27 -5.30
N ARG A 56 11.01 -9.33 -5.71
CA ARG A 56 11.40 -7.94 -5.97
C ARG A 56 10.26 -6.96 -5.69
N GLY A 57 10.50 -6.01 -4.80
CA GLY A 57 9.66 -4.83 -4.60
C GLY A 57 10.26 -3.62 -5.31
N LYS A 58 9.45 -2.83 -6.03
CA LYS A 58 9.92 -1.63 -6.73
C LYS A 58 8.96 -0.47 -6.56
N ILE A 59 9.48 0.66 -6.10
CA ILE A 59 8.80 1.95 -6.15
C ILE A 59 9.21 2.76 -7.39
N THR A 60 8.25 3.30 -8.13
CA THR A 60 8.48 4.13 -9.33
C THR A 60 7.50 5.31 -9.41
N GLY A 61 7.68 6.17 -10.42
CA GLY A 61 6.91 7.39 -10.60
C GLY A 61 7.62 8.65 -10.06
N PRO A 62 7.17 9.85 -10.49
CA PRO A 62 7.63 11.15 -9.98
C PRO A 62 6.79 11.68 -8.79
N GLY A 63 5.73 10.99 -8.36
CA GLY A 63 4.78 11.46 -7.36
C GLY A 63 3.45 11.91 -7.99
N PRO A 64 2.28 11.33 -7.62
CA PRO A 64 2.11 10.14 -6.78
C PRO A 64 2.92 8.94 -7.29
N TYR A 65 3.27 8.05 -6.38
CA TYR A 65 4.12 6.90 -6.63
C TYR A 65 3.30 5.63 -6.81
N ARG A 66 3.96 4.63 -7.37
CA ARG A 66 3.44 3.26 -7.50
C ARG A 66 4.45 2.26 -6.98
N VAL A 67 3.95 1.23 -6.30
CA VAL A 67 4.73 0.10 -5.81
C VAL A 67 4.22 -1.18 -6.44
N GLY A 68 5.14 -1.96 -7.00
CA GLY A 68 4.88 -3.32 -7.47
C GLY A 68 5.73 -4.34 -6.72
N LEU A 69 5.11 -5.44 -6.29
CA LEU A 69 5.77 -6.59 -5.67
C LEU A 69 5.65 -7.80 -6.63
N LYS A 70 6.78 -8.33 -7.10
CA LYS A 70 6.82 -9.54 -7.93
C LYS A 70 6.71 -10.77 -7.04
N LEU A 71 5.60 -11.49 -7.10
CA LEU A 71 5.45 -12.83 -6.51
C LEU A 71 6.00 -13.89 -7.47
N ASP A 72 5.98 -15.17 -7.10
CA ASP A 72 6.38 -16.24 -8.02
C ASP A 72 5.40 -16.35 -9.20
N LEU A 73 4.10 -16.50 -8.91
CA LEU A 73 3.03 -16.68 -9.89
C LEU A 73 2.14 -15.44 -10.10
N GLY A 74 2.60 -14.26 -9.70
CA GLY A 74 1.77 -13.06 -9.82
C GLY A 74 2.47 -11.78 -9.38
N TRP A 75 1.64 -10.77 -9.11
CA TRP A 75 2.07 -9.44 -8.70
C TRP A 75 1.08 -8.84 -7.71
N VAL A 76 1.58 -8.05 -6.77
CA VAL A 76 0.79 -7.07 -6.02
C VAL A 76 1.17 -5.70 -6.52
N TYR A 77 0.18 -4.83 -6.73
CA TYR A 77 0.41 -3.50 -7.29
C TYR A 77 -0.49 -2.47 -6.60
N ALA A 78 0.11 -1.35 -6.20
CA ALA A 78 -0.59 -0.20 -5.62
C ALA A 78 -0.09 1.09 -6.27
N GLU A 79 -1.01 1.95 -6.68
CA GLU A 79 -0.75 3.22 -7.36
C GLU A 79 -1.51 4.36 -6.68
N GLY A 80 -0.93 5.56 -6.72
CA GLY A 80 -1.48 6.72 -6.02
C GLY A 80 -0.87 6.94 -4.64
N LEU A 81 0.23 6.26 -4.30
CA LEU A 81 0.89 6.36 -3.01
C LEU A 81 1.59 7.72 -2.88
N THR A 82 1.36 8.43 -1.78
CA THR A 82 1.91 9.77 -1.54
C THR A 82 2.68 9.86 -0.22
N HIS A 83 2.29 9.06 0.77
CA HIS A 83 2.85 9.06 2.11
C HIS A 83 3.38 7.67 2.50
N TRP A 84 4.33 7.66 3.42
CA TRP A 84 4.88 6.45 3.99
C TRP A 84 5.23 6.62 5.46
N GLU A 85 5.46 5.50 6.13
CA GLU A 85 6.01 5.42 7.48
C GLU A 85 6.73 4.09 7.65
N TRP A 86 7.86 4.12 8.36
CA TRP A 86 8.48 2.93 8.92
C TRP A 86 8.21 2.91 10.41
N THR A 87 7.44 1.93 10.89
CA THR A 87 7.02 1.89 12.29
C THR A 87 8.11 1.33 13.18
N GLU A 88 8.01 1.59 14.50
CA GLU A 88 8.90 0.99 15.51
C GLU A 88 8.81 -0.54 15.54
N LYS A 89 7.67 -1.12 15.09
CA LYS A 89 7.47 -2.57 14.95
C LYS A 89 8.12 -3.14 13.68
N GLY A 90 8.84 -2.33 12.90
CA GLY A 90 9.49 -2.75 11.67
C GLY A 90 8.50 -3.00 10.52
N GLN A 91 7.40 -2.26 10.48
CA GLN A 91 6.40 -2.33 9.41
C GLN A 91 6.62 -1.19 8.42
N LEU A 92 6.39 -1.45 7.14
CA LEU A 92 6.34 -0.42 6.11
C LEU A 92 4.87 -0.10 5.81
N LEU A 93 4.44 1.11 6.11
CA LEU A 93 3.10 1.59 5.80
C LEU A 93 3.21 2.55 4.61
N LEU A 94 2.45 2.32 3.55
CA LEU A 94 2.34 3.23 2.40
C LEU A 94 0.87 3.61 2.20
N ALA A 95 0.61 4.90 2.04
CA ALA A 95 -0.74 5.40 1.85
C ALA A 95 -0.79 6.43 0.71
N GLY A 96 -1.89 6.40 -0.03
CA GLY A 96 -2.31 7.42 -0.97
C GLY A 96 -3.58 8.06 -0.45
N HIS A 97 -3.63 9.39 -0.47
CA HIS A 97 -4.79 10.16 -0.05
C HIS A 97 -5.40 10.90 -1.25
N ASP A 98 -6.73 11.06 -1.25
CA ASP A 98 -7.43 11.89 -2.21
C ASP A 98 -7.23 13.40 -1.95
N ASP A 99 -7.84 14.23 -2.78
CA ASP A 99 -7.80 15.69 -2.69
C ASP A 99 -8.40 16.26 -1.39
N GLN A 100 -9.20 15.46 -0.68
CA GLN A 100 -9.80 15.77 0.61
C GLN A 100 -8.99 15.18 1.78
N GLY A 101 -7.83 14.57 1.52
CA GLY A 101 -6.96 13.96 2.52
C GLY A 101 -7.44 12.60 3.03
N LYS A 102 -8.50 12.02 2.45
CA LYS A 102 -9.01 10.70 2.84
C LYS A 102 -8.19 9.60 2.19
N LEU A 103 -8.11 8.44 2.85
CA LEU A 103 -7.42 7.30 2.29
C LEU A 103 -8.06 6.91 0.95
N ALA A 104 -7.23 6.67 -0.06
CA ALA A 104 -7.61 6.19 -1.38
C ALA A 104 -6.96 4.83 -1.68
N VAL A 105 -5.73 4.63 -1.22
CA VAL A 105 -5.00 3.37 -1.34
C VAL A 105 -4.08 3.17 -0.13
N ALA A 106 -3.97 1.94 0.36
CA ALA A 106 -2.98 1.54 1.34
C ALA A 106 -2.27 0.27 0.87
N LEU A 107 -0.94 0.25 0.98
CA LEU A 107 -0.14 -0.97 0.86
C LEU A 107 0.81 -1.03 2.05
N GLU A 108 0.58 -1.99 2.93
CA GLU A 108 1.34 -2.15 4.16
C GLU A 108 2.00 -3.53 4.20
N LEU A 109 3.22 -3.59 4.73
CA LEU A 109 4.02 -4.82 4.84
C LEU A 109 4.51 -5.00 6.29
N SER A 110 4.41 -6.22 6.79
CA SER A 110 4.81 -6.59 8.15
C SER A 110 5.34 -8.03 8.21
N ASN A 111 6.32 -8.29 9.08
CA ASN A 111 6.79 -9.66 9.33
C ASN A 111 5.79 -10.47 10.17
N GLU A 112 4.87 -9.80 10.86
CA GLU A 112 3.81 -10.39 11.68
C GLU A 112 2.42 -9.96 11.18
N PRO A 113 1.36 -10.74 11.43
CA PRO A 113 0.00 -10.32 11.12
C PRO A 113 -0.34 -8.96 11.77
N PHE A 114 -1.04 -8.11 11.04
CA PHE A 114 -1.61 -6.87 11.57
C PHE A 114 -2.76 -7.21 12.52
N VAL A 115 -2.67 -6.68 13.75
CA VAL A 115 -3.71 -6.75 14.80
C VAL A 115 -4.76 -5.68 14.59
#